data_AF-A0A523XTT2-F1
#
_entry.id   AF-A0A523XTT2-F1
#
_cell.length_a   1.000
_cell.length_b   1.000
_cell.length_c   1.000
_cell.angle_alpha   90.00
_cell.angle_beta   90.00
_cell.angle_gamma   90.00
#
_symmetry.space_group_name_H-M   'P 1'
#
loop_
_entity.id
_entity.type
_entity.pdbx_description
1 polymer ?
#
loop_
_entity_poly.entity_id
_entity_poly.type
_entity_poly.pdbx_seq_one_letter_code
_entity_poly.pdbx_strand_id
1 'polypeptide(L)'
;MKKIALISTPWPLFNRPSIQLGALKAFVKEKLPHIQVDSHHVYLSIAAALGYDLYAKISESTWLAEPLYATLLYPDRADTIERFWQKRYRRLGLVEKPSCQELCSKIKKLSSRVIDKEKWENYFLVGFSICFGQLTSSLWFIKEIRQRIAGIKIVVGGPACAGDMGKSLLRSFPEIDFVIQGEGELPLVHLVKSFEDSQGHAPEAAIRGLISRHFHTGPETVSQVPNLDELPIPEYDDYFKHLKSFAPENTFLPKIPMEISRGCWWRKKVGPKGRGCAFCNLNLQWHGYRAKSHNRAIKELEELIKKYQILSISFMDNLLPAKGLEQLFNRIQGVGKDLHLFSELRATTPSGILAAMGGAGMCEVQVGIESLSSMLLRKLNKGTTAIDNMEIMKNCEAPGCPNLTGNLILGFPSSDEQDVAETLACLEFTFPFRPLKGIPFWLGYGSGVFEMPDAYGIKRLRNHPYYAHFFPPEVLRGLRLMVQGYQGGIRYQNRIWKPVKEKLKEWRNTYMELHRVPGAGPILSYQDGRDFMIIRQRHIDDYDMTHRLHGTSRRIYLFCQTQRSMPQILSRFPGFGEEKVGPFLNMMVDKHLMFNEGEKYLSLAVLAR
;
A
#
# COMPACT_ATOMS: atom_id res chain seq x y z
N MET A 1 -32.33 18.80 -11.32
CA MET A 1 -31.19 18.82 -10.38
C MET A 1 -29.92 18.67 -11.20
N LYS A 2 -28.92 19.55 -11.03
CA LYS A 2 -27.64 19.42 -11.77
C LYS A 2 -26.89 18.20 -11.25
N LYS A 3 -26.19 17.49 -12.14
CA LYS A 3 -25.48 16.25 -11.80
C LYS A 3 -24.00 16.30 -12.14
N ILE A 4 -23.18 15.69 -11.31
CA ILE A 4 -21.79 15.33 -11.62
C ILE A 4 -21.60 13.81 -11.50
N ALA A 5 -20.75 13.26 -12.36
CA ALA A 5 -20.35 11.85 -12.30
C ALA A 5 -18.93 11.74 -11.76
N LEU A 6 -18.69 10.85 -10.80
CA LEU A 6 -17.36 10.50 -10.32
C LEU A 6 -17.04 9.06 -10.70
N ILE A 7 -15.92 8.81 -11.37
CA ILE A 7 -15.61 7.54 -12.02
C ILE A 7 -14.31 6.96 -11.48
N SER A 8 -14.35 5.66 -11.19
CA SER A 8 -13.18 4.82 -10.96
C SER A 8 -13.18 3.70 -11.99
N THR A 9 -12.26 3.77 -12.94
CA THR A 9 -12.04 2.76 -13.99
C THR A 9 -11.21 1.59 -13.44
N PRO A 10 -11.04 0.47 -14.16
CA PRO A 10 -10.06 -0.55 -13.76
C PRO A 10 -8.66 0.05 -13.55
N TRP A 11 -7.81 -0.43 -12.65
CA TRP A 11 -7.81 -1.75 -12.04
C TRP A 11 -7.71 -1.75 -10.50
N PRO A 12 -8.49 -0.97 -9.73
CA PRO A 12 -8.55 -1.15 -8.27
C PRO A 12 -9.00 -2.56 -7.89
N LEU A 13 -8.65 -3.02 -6.69
CA LEU A 13 -9.17 -4.28 -6.17
C LEU A 13 -10.69 -4.24 -6.15
N PHE A 14 -11.31 -5.25 -6.76
CA PHE A 14 -12.75 -5.27 -6.99
C PHE A 14 -13.55 -5.32 -5.68
N ASN A 15 -12.96 -5.88 -4.62
CA ASN A 15 -13.65 -6.21 -3.39
C ASN A 15 -13.78 -5.06 -2.38
N ARG A 16 -13.47 -3.83 -2.80
CA ARG A 16 -13.58 -2.62 -2.00
C ARG A 16 -14.09 -1.48 -2.88
N PRO A 17 -15.03 -0.63 -2.42
CA PRO A 17 -15.38 0.60 -3.12
C PRO A 17 -14.18 1.55 -3.20
N SER A 18 -14.26 2.58 -4.05
CA SER A 18 -13.24 3.63 -4.06
C SER A 18 -13.48 4.60 -2.91
N ILE A 19 -12.51 4.69 -2.01
CA ILE A 19 -12.53 5.67 -0.91
C ILE A 19 -12.57 7.10 -1.44
N GLN A 20 -11.90 7.37 -2.57
CA GLN A 20 -11.87 8.70 -3.19
C GLN A 20 -13.26 9.12 -3.65
N LEU A 21 -13.99 8.25 -4.38
CA LEU A 21 -15.35 8.58 -4.82
C LEU A 21 -16.28 8.74 -3.62
N GLY A 22 -16.21 7.84 -2.63
CA GLY A 22 -17.06 7.89 -1.45
C GLY A 22 -16.86 9.15 -0.60
N ALA A 23 -15.60 9.56 -0.41
CA ALA A 23 -15.26 10.78 0.32
C ALA A 23 -15.71 12.04 -0.44
N LEU A 24 -15.41 12.12 -1.75
CA LEU A 24 -15.81 13.26 -2.57
C LEU A 24 -17.33 13.39 -2.69
N LYS A 25 -18.04 12.26 -2.87
CA LYS A 25 -19.50 12.23 -2.91
C LYS A 25 -20.11 12.76 -1.63
N ALA A 26 -19.67 12.26 -0.47
CA ALA A 26 -20.15 12.71 0.82
C ALA A 26 -19.87 14.21 1.04
N PHE A 27 -18.66 14.67 0.69
CA PHE A 27 -18.26 16.07 0.85
C PHE A 27 -19.05 17.02 -0.04
N VAL A 28 -19.22 16.71 -1.33
CA VAL A 28 -20.01 17.53 -2.24
C VAL A 28 -21.47 17.56 -1.80
N LYS A 29 -22.05 16.43 -1.40
CA LYS A 29 -23.44 16.37 -0.92
C LYS A 29 -23.67 17.21 0.35
N GLU A 30 -22.70 17.25 1.27
CA GLU A 30 -22.77 18.11 2.45
C GLU A 30 -22.67 19.60 2.09
N LYS A 31 -21.74 19.98 1.20
CA LYS A 31 -21.50 21.39 0.87
C LYS A 31 -22.43 21.95 -0.21
N LEU A 32 -23.02 21.10 -1.04
CA LEU A 32 -23.86 21.42 -2.20
C LEU A 32 -25.03 20.42 -2.28
N PRO A 33 -26.00 20.45 -1.35
CA PRO A 33 -27.07 19.46 -1.26
C PRO A 33 -28.02 19.45 -2.47
N HIS A 34 -28.02 20.50 -3.29
CA HIS A 34 -28.78 20.60 -4.55
C HIS A 34 -28.06 19.98 -5.75
N ILE A 35 -26.82 19.52 -5.58
CA ILE A 35 -26.05 18.81 -6.62
C ILE A 35 -26.15 17.31 -6.37
N GLN A 36 -26.63 16.58 -7.37
CA GLN A 36 -26.58 15.12 -7.35
C GLN A 36 -25.18 14.64 -7.79
N VAL A 37 -24.63 13.69 -7.04
CA VAL A 37 -23.33 13.08 -7.32
C VAL A 37 -23.55 11.58 -7.53
N ASP A 38 -23.28 11.10 -8.73
CA ASP A 38 -23.37 9.68 -9.07
C ASP A 38 -21.96 9.07 -9.14
N SER A 39 -21.70 7.98 -8.42
CA SER A 39 -20.37 7.32 -8.37
C SER A 39 -20.34 6.01 -9.16
N HIS A 40 -19.52 5.97 -10.22
CA HIS A 40 -19.40 4.83 -11.12
C HIS A 40 -18.13 4.02 -10.83
N HIS A 41 -18.33 2.85 -10.21
CA HIS A 41 -17.28 1.86 -9.93
C HIS A 41 -17.17 0.88 -11.11
N VAL A 42 -16.75 1.38 -12.27
CA VAL A 42 -16.77 0.65 -13.55
C VAL A 42 -15.94 -0.64 -13.50
N TYR A 43 -14.89 -0.63 -12.69
CA TYR A 43 -14.04 -1.80 -12.48
C TYR A 43 -14.80 -3.04 -11.97
N LEU A 44 -15.93 -2.85 -11.28
CA LEU A 44 -16.68 -3.95 -10.67
C LEU A 44 -17.35 -4.85 -11.73
N SER A 45 -17.97 -4.26 -12.77
CA SER A 45 -18.56 -5.06 -13.86
C SER A 45 -17.50 -5.81 -14.66
N ILE A 46 -16.32 -5.18 -14.81
CA ILE A 46 -15.20 -5.77 -15.54
C ILE A 46 -14.62 -6.92 -14.73
N ALA A 47 -14.49 -6.78 -13.42
CA ALA A 47 -14.05 -7.84 -12.53
C ALA A 47 -14.99 -9.05 -12.57
N ALA A 48 -16.30 -8.84 -12.44
CA ALA A 48 -17.29 -9.90 -12.53
C ALA A 48 -17.21 -10.64 -13.88
N ALA A 49 -17.12 -9.90 -14.98
CA ALA A 49 -17.09 -10.50 -16.31
C ALA A 49 -15.78 -11.23 -16.64
N LEU A 50 -14.63 -10.80 -16.10
CA LEU A 50 -13.34 -11.48 -16.26
C LEU A 50 -13.15 -12.66 -15.31
N GLY A 51 -13.94 -12.73 -14.24
CA GLY A 51 -13.68 -13.59 -13.10
C GLY A 51 -12.75 -12.91 -12.11
N TYR A 52 -13.13 -12.99 -10.83
CA TYR A 52 -12.48 -12.25 -9.75
C TYR A 52 -11.00 -12.63 -9.56
N ASP A 53 -10.64 -13.90 -9.72
CA ASP A 53 -9.26 -14.38 -9.57
C ASP A 53 -8.32 -13.82 -10.65
N LEU A 54 -8.76 -13.86 -11.91
CA LEU A 54 -7.99 -13.31 -13.02
C LEU A 54 -7.86 -11.79 -12.86
N TYR A 55 -8.96 -11.11 -12.54
CA TYR A 55 -8.97 -9.67 -12.32
C TYR A 55 -8.04 -9.26 -11.17
N ALA A 56 -8.03 -9.99 -10.05
CA ALA A 56 -7.14 -9.73 -8.92
C ALA A 56 -5.66 -9.82 -9.33
N LYS A 57 -5.28 -10.87 -10.06
CA LYS A 57 -3.89 -11.04 -10.55
C LYS A 57 -3.47 -9.94 -11.53
N ILE A 58 -4.39 -9.42 -12.35
CA ILE A 58 -4.14 -8.30 -13.25
C ILE A 58 -4.00 -6.99 -12.45
N SER A 59 -4.91 -6.73 -11.51
CA SER A 59 -4.94 -5.48 -10.72
C SER A 59 -3.72 -5.30 -9.83
N GLU A 60 -3.12 -6.39 -9.33
CA GLU A 60 -1.90 -6.35 -8.52
C GLU A 60 -0.61 -6.03 -9.31
N SER A 61 -0.70 -5.88 -10.64
CA SER A 61 0.46 -5.63 -11.49
C SER A 61 0.17 -4.57 -12.54
N THR A 62 0.77 -3.39 -12.39
CA THR A 62 0.75 -2.30 -13.40
C THR A 62 1.13 -2.80 -14.79
N TRP A 63 2.08 -3.75 -14.85
CA TRP A 63 2.60 -4.28 -16.11
C TRP A 63 1.73 -5.39 -16.73
N LEU A 64 0.61 -5.74 -16.10
CA LEU A 64 -0.47 -6.54 -16.67
C LEU A 64 -1.73 -5.71 -16.90
N ALA A 65 -2.02 -4.75 -16.01
CA ALA A 65 -3.16 -3.84 -16.04
C ALA A 65 -3.10 -2.80 -17.16
N GLU A 66 -2.04 -1.97 -17.20
CA GLU A 66 -1.90 -0.87 -18.17
C GLU A 66 -1.91 -1.31 -19.64
N PRO A 67 -1.29 -2.44 -20.04
CA PRO A 67 -1.30 -2.91 -21.43
C PRO A 67 -2.69 -3.07 -22.06
N LEU A 68 -3.68 -3.56 -21.30
CA LEU A 68 -4.98 -3.95 -21.88
C LEU A 68 -5.72 -2.75 -22.45
N TYR A 69 -5.81 -1.65 -21.70
CA TYR A 69 -6.40 -0.40 -22.22
C TYR A 69 -5.44 0.38 -23.11
N ALA A 70 -4.11 0.19 -22.99
CA ALA A 70 -3.17 0.78 -23.95
C ALA A 70 -3.37 0.23 -25.37
N THR A 71 -3.67 -1.07 -25.52
CA THR A 71 -4.04 -1.68 -26.80
C THR A 71 -5.28 -1.01 -27.40
N LEU A 72 -6.26 -0.65 -26.56
CA LEU A 72 -7.48 0.03 -27.02
C LEU A 72 -7.24 1.49 -27.39
N LEU A 73 -6.34 2.18 -26.69
CA LEU A 73 -5.95 3.56 -26.96
C LEU A 73 -5.08 3.72 -28.21
N TYR A 74 -4.20 2.75 -28.47
CA TYR A 74 -3.21 2.78 -29.54
C TYR A 74 -3.24 1.46 -30.33
N PRO A 75 -4.28 1.22 -31.16
CA PRO A 75 -4.43 -0.02 -31.91
C PRO A 75 -3.21 -0.36 -32.79
N ASP A 76 -2.53 0.64 -33.35
CA ASP A 76 -1.31 0.48 -34.15
C ASP A 76 -0.13 -0.16 -33.38
N ARG A 77 -0.24 -0.24 -32.05
CA ARG A 77 0.76 -0.86 -31.18
C ARG A 77 0.34 -2.21 -30.65
N ALA A 78 -0.83 -2.73 -31.02
CA ALA A 78 -1.41 -3.96 -30.47
C ALA A 78 -0.43 -5.13 -30.43
N ASP A 79 0.29 -5.40 -31.53
CA ASP A 79 1.25 -6.51 -31.60
C ASP A 79 2.43 -6.36 -30.63
N THR A 80 2.91 -5.14 -30.44
CA THR A 80 4.01 -4.85 -29.50
C THR A 80 3.54 -5.06 -28.06
N ILE A 81 2.31 -4.65 -27.76
CA ILE A 81 1.71 -4.77 -26.44
C ILE A 81 1.37 -6.24 -26.15
N GLU A 82 0.82 -6.99 -27.11
CA GLU A 82 0.55 -8.42 -27.02
C GLU A 82 1.81 -9.20 -26.64
N ARG A 83 2.91 -9.02 -27.39
CA ARG A 83 4.19 -9.69 -27.08
C ARG A 83 4.70 -9.35 -25.68
N PHE A 84 4.57 -8.09 -25.27
CA PHE A 84 4.96 -7.65 -23.94
C PHE A 84 4.11 -8.30 -22.84
N TRP A 85 2.79 -8.33 -23.02
CA TRP A 85 1.81 -8.81 -22.05
C TRP A 85 1.92 -10.32 -21.90
N GLN A 86 1.95 -11.08 -23.00
CA GLN A 86 2.05 -12.54 -23.00
C GLN A 86 3.27 -13.06 -22.21
N LYS A 87 4.43 -12.41 -22.36
CA LYS A 87 5.65 -12.77 -21.61
C LYS A 87 5.47 -12.70 -20.10
N ARG A 88 4.65 -11.77 -19.61
CA ARG A 88 4.36 -11.57 -18.18
C ARG A 88 3.23 -12.44 -17.71
N TYR A 89 2.17 -12.54 -18.50
CA TYR A 89 1.01 -13.36 -18.20
C TYR A 89 1.40 -14.83 -17.96
N ARG A 90 2.29 -15.39 -18.79
CA ARG A 90 2.81 -16.77 -18.62
C ARG A 90 3.47 -17.03 -17.25
N ARG A 91 3.93 -15.99 -16.55
CA ARG A 91 4.54 -16.12 -15.21
C ARG A 91 3.52 -16.25 -14.08
N LEU A 92 2.23 -16.03 -14.35
CA LEU A 92 1.17 -16.16 -13.36
C LEU A 92 0.79 -17.62 -13.06
N GLY A 93 1.27 -18.58 -13.87
CA GLY A 93 0.98 -20.01 -13.69
C GLY A 93 -0.51 -20.36 -13.78
N LEU A 94 -1.31 -19.52 -14.45
CA LEU A 94 -2.74 -19.76 -14.64
C LEU A 94 -2.98 -20.88 -15.67
N VAL A 95 -4.01 -21.69 -15.39
CA VAL A 95 -4.46 -22.78 -16.28
C VAL A 95 -5.00 -22.19 -17.59
N GLU A 96 -5.87 -21.18 -17.48
CA GLU A 96 -6.39 -20.44 -18.63
C GLU A 96 -5.38 -19.45 -19.19
N LYS A 97 -5.26 -19.41 -20.52
CA LYS A 97 -4.31 -18.58 -21.25
C LYS A 97 -5.01 -17.80 -22.37
N PRO A 98 -5.95 -16.90 -22.03
CA PRO A 98 -6.56 -16.06 -23.04
C PRO A 98 -5.50 -15.21 -23.75
N SER A 99 -5.71 -14.95 -25.04
CA SER A 99 -4.88 -13.97 -25.73
C SER A 99 -5.15 -12.56 -25.20
N CYS A 100 -4.17 -11.64 -25.27
CA CYS A 100 -4.43 -10.27 -24.83
C CYS A 100 -5.44 -9.60 -25.78
N GLN A 101 -5.45 -9.95 -27.06
CA GLN A 101 -6.51 -9.59 -28.01
C GLN A 101 -7.93 -10.02 -27.56
N GLU A 102 -8.12 -11.28 -27.15
CA GLU A 102 -9.41 -11.77 -26.61
C GLU A 102 -9.85 -10.96 -25.41
N LEU A 103 -8.95 -10.75 -24.44
CA LEU A 103 -9.24 -9.95 -23.25
C LEU A 103 -9.55 -8.50 -23.62
N CYS A 104 -8.78 -7.89 -24.51
CA CYS A 104 -9.00 -6.51 -24.97
C CYS A 104 -10.37 -6.38 -25.65
N SER A 105 -10.75 -7.32 -26.52
CA SER A 105 -12.06 -7.33 -27.17
C SER A 105 -13.20 -7.44 -26.15
N LYS A 106 -13.07 -8.36 -25.19
CA LYS A 106 -14.02 -8.56 -24.10
C LYS A 106 -14.16 -7.28 -23.24
N ILE A 107 -13.03 -6.72 -22.81
CA ILE A 107 -12.97 -5.49 -22.01
C ILE A 107 -13.55 -4.31 -22.78
N LYS A 108 -13.22 -4.14 -24.07
CA LYS A 108 -13.76 -3.06 -24.92
C LYS A 108 -15.28 -3.15 -24.96
N LYS A 109 -15.83 -4.31 -25.34
CA LYS A 109 -17.28 -4.53 -25.43
C LYS A 109 -18.00 -4.23 -24.11
N LEU A 110 -17.44 -4.71 -22.99
CA LEU A 110 -18.01 -4.47 -21.66
C LEU A 110 -17.93 -3.00 -21.27
N SER A 111 -16.78 -2.37 -21.50
CA SER A 111 -16.54 -0.97 -21.14
C SER A 111 -17.45 -0.04 -21.97
N SER A 112 -17.57 -0.27 -23.28
CA SER A 112 -18.51 0.46 -24.13
C SER A 112 -19.95 0.27 -23.65
N ARG A 113 -20.37 -0.95 -23.31
CA ARG A 113 -21.71 -1.19 -22.74
C ARG A 113 -21.95 -0.41 -21.44
N VAL A 114 -20.95 -0.30 -20.57
CA VAL A 114 -21.07 0.50 -19.33
C VAL A 114 -21.24 1.98 -19.66
N ILE A 115 -20.47 2.49 -20.63
CA ILE A 115 -20.60 3.87 -21.10
C ILE A 115 -21.99 4.09 -21.74
N ASP A 116 -22.41 3.23 -22.65
CA ASP A 116 -23.65 3.40 -23.43
C ASP A 116 -24.93 3.28 -22.57
N LYS A 117 -24.86 2.67 -21.38
CA LYS A 117 -25.98 2.60 -20.44
C LYS A 117 -26.25 3.92 -19.72
N GLU A 118 -25.26 4.78 -19.62
CA GLU A 118 -25.34 6.02 -18.86
C GLU A 118 -25.73 7.19 -19.77
N LYS A 119 -26.61 8.05 -19.28
CA LYS A 119 -27.06 9.25 -20.00
C LYS A 119 -26.14 10.42 -19.68
N TRP A 120 -24.96 10.41 -20.31
CA TRP A 120 -23.86 11.35 -20.04
C TRP A 120 -24.24 12.82 -20.22
N GLU A 121 -25.23 13.12 -21.07
CA GLU A 121 -25.80 14.45 -21.30
C GLU A 121 -26.44 15.06 -20.04
N ASN A 122 -26.76 14.26 -19.03
CA ASN A 122 -27.30 14.76 -17.75
C ASN A 122 -26.23 15.33 -16.82
N TYR A 123 -24.95 15.09 -17.11
CA TYR A 123 -23.84 15.54 -16.29
C TYR A 123 -23.16 16.75 -16.92
N PHE A 124 -22.97 17.81 -16.14
CA PHE A 124 -22.19 18.97 -16.59
C PHE A 124 -20.69 18.82 -16.32
N LEU A 125 -20.30 17.89 -15.43
CA LEU A 125 -18.91 17.60 -15.06
C LEU A 125 -18.74 16.10 -14.79
N VAL A 126 -17.67 15.52 -15.34
CA VAL A 126 -17.24 14.14 -15.11
C VAL A 126 -15.85 14.14 -14.49
N GLY A 127 -15.73 13.57 -13.29
CA GLY A 127 -14.50 13.44 -12.53
C GLY A 127 -13.91 12.03 -12.58
N PHE A 128 -12.61 11.91 -12.80
CA PHE A 128 -11.90 10.63 -12.73
C PHE A 128 -10.87 10.61 -11.60
N SER A 129 -10.91 9.58 -10.76
CA SER A 129 -9.85 9.32 -9.78
C SER A 129 -8.81 8.37 -10.38
N ILE A 130 -7.63 8.90 -10.70
CA ILE A 130 -6.54 8.15 -11.35
C ILE A 130 -5.49 7.76 -10.30
N CYS A 131 -5.50 6.49 -9.90
CA CYS A 131 -4.51 5.90 -9.00
C CYS A 131 -3.50 5.02 -9.77
N PHE A 132 -2.71 4.25 -9.03
CA PHE A 132 -1.71 3.35 -9.60
C PHE A 132 -2.35 2.28 -10.49
N GLY A 133 -1.80 2.09 -11.69
CA GLY A 133 -2.31 1.08 -12.63
C GLY A 133 -3.64 1.44 -13.32
N GLN A 134 -4.15 2.67 -13.18
CA GLN A 134 -5.41 3.11 -13.79
C GLN A 134 -5.23 4.12 -14.93
N LEU A 135 -4.01 4.41 -15.39
CA LEU A 135 -3.80 5.53 -16.29
C LEU A 135 -4.40 5.27 -17.68
N THR A 136 -4.03 4.18 -18.34
CA THR A 136 -4.51 3.90 -19.70
C THR A 136 -6.01 3.62 -19.73
N SER A 137 -6.57 2.99 -18.69
CA SER A 137 -8.02 2.81 -18.60
C SER A 137 -8.74 4.14 -18.45
N SER A 138 -8.29 5.02 -17.55
CA SER A 138 -8.89 6.34 -17.35
C SER A 138 -8.87 7.15 -18.64
N LEU A 139 -7.72 7.19 -19.32
CA LEU A 139 -7.58 7.88 -20.60
C LEU A 139 -8.51 7.32 -21.69
N TRP A 140 -8.69 6.00 -21.74
CA TRP A 140 -9.60 5.37 -22.71
C TRP A 140 -11.05 5.78 -22.44
N PHE A 141 -11.51 5.70 -21.19
CA PHE A 141 -12.88 6.12 -20.82
C PHE A 141 -13.10 7.62 -21.06
N ILE A 142 -12.12 8.46 -20.73
CA ILE A 142 -12.15 9.90 -21.00
C ILE A 142 -12.40 10.17 -22.50
N LYS A 143 -11.65 9.49 -23.38
CA LYS A 143 -11.82 9.64 -24.84
C LYS A 143 -13.18 9.15 -25.31
N GLU A 144 -13.61 7.97 -24.87
CA GLU A 144 -14.88 7.37 -25.30
C GLU A 144 -16.11 8.17 -24.84
N ILE A 145 -16.07 8.76 -23.65
CA ILE A 145 -17.13 9.65 -23.15
C ILE A 145 -17.14 10.96 -23.93
N ARG A 146 -15.97 11.57 -24.16
CA ARG A 146 -15.83 12.81 -24.94
C ARG A 146 -16.34 12.66 -26.38
N GLN A 147 -16.13 11.49 -26.98
CA GLN A 147 -16.63 11.18 -28.34
C GLN A 147 -18.15 11.08 -28.40
N ARG A 148 -18.80 10.63 -27.33
CA ARG A 148 -20.27 10.52 -27.27
C ARG A 148 -20.93 11.85 -26.97
N ILE A 149 -20.33 12.65 -26.09
CA ILE A 149 -20.86 13.97 -25.69
C ILE A 149 -19.82 15.05 -25.94
N ALA A 150 -19.99 15.77 -27.05
CA ALA A 150 -19.18 16.94 -27.35
C ALA A 150 -19.36 18.00 -26.24
N GLY A 151 -18.26 18.56 -25.75
CA GLY A 151 -18.27 19.67 -24.79
C GLY A 151 -18.39 19.30 -23.31
N ILE A 152 -18.63 18.03 -22.94
CA ILE A 152 -18.72 17.59 -21.54
C ILE A 152 -17.47 17.94 -20.74
N LYS A 153 -17.56 18.58 -19.57
CA LYS A 153 -16.35 18.96 -18.82
C LYS A 153 -15.73 17.76 -18.12
N ILE A 154 -14.41 17.60 -18.23
CA ILE A 154 -13.66 16.49 -17.64
C ILE A 154 -12.62 17.02 -16.66
N VAL A 155 -12.69 16.54 -15.42
CA VAL A 155 -11.69 16.78 -14.38
C VAL A 155 -11.04 15.45 -13.97
N VAL A 156 -9.73 15.46 -13.77
CA VAL A 156 -8.99 14.29 -13.26
C VAL A 156 -8.31 14.63 -11.93
N GLY A 157 -8.22 13.66 -11.04
CA GLY A 157 -7.55 13.80 -9.74
C GLY A 157 -6.93 12.48 -9.30
N GLY A 158 -6.48 12.43 -8.05
CA GLY A 158 -5.86 11.24 -7.47
C GLY A 158 -4.33 11.21 -7.55
N PRO A 159 -3.69 10.13 -7.06
CA PRO A 159 -2.25 10.08 -6.87
C PRO A 159 -1.41 10.31 -8.14
N ALA A 160 -1.91 9.92 -9.31
CA ALA A 160 -1.21 10.12 -10.59
C ALA A 160 -1.30 11.57 -11.12
N CYS A 161 -2.01 12.45 -10.43
CA CYS A 161 -2.25 13.84 -10.83
C CYS A 161 -1.43 14.86 -10.03
N ALA A 162 -0.53 14.41 -9.15
CA ALA A 162 0.28 15.31 -8.31
C ALA A 162 1.37 16.04 -9.12
N GLY A 163 1.45 17.36 -8.96
CA GLY A 163 2.51 18.19 -9.54
C GLY A 163 2.64 18.05 -11.05
N ASP A 164 3.87 17.85 -11.54
CA ASP A 164 4.12 17.80 -12.99
C ASP A 164 3.53 16.55 -13.67
N MET A 165 3.18 15.49 -12.92
CA MET A 165 2.41 14.38 -13.50
C MET A 165 1.06 14.90 -14.00
N GLY A 166 0.31 15.59 -13.14
CA GLY A 166 -0.97 16.21 -13.50
C GLY A 166 -0.84 17.21 -14.65
N LYS A 167 0.12 18.13 -14.57
CA LYS A 167 0.37 19.11 -15.65
C LYS A 167 0.69 18.42 -16.98
N SER A 168 1.42 17.30 -16.95
CA SER A 168 1.74 16.55 -18.16
C SER A 168 0.51 15.90 -18.79
N LEU A 169 -0.41 15.37 -17.97
CA LEU A 169 -1.68 14.82 -18.46
C LEU A 169 -2.50 15.90 -19.17
N LEU A 170 -2.64 17.08 -18.54
CA LEU A 170 -3.40 18.19 -19.11
C LEU A 170 -2.84 18.68 -20.46
N ARG A 171 -1.51 18.70 -20.62
CA ARG A 171 -0.85 19.08 -21.88
C ARG A 171 -0.95 18.00 -22.94
N SER A 172 -0.85 16.73 -22.56
CA SER A 172 -0.77 15.60 -23.50
C SER A 172 -2.13 15.10 -23.98
N PHE A 173 -3.21 15.34 -23.22
CA PHE A 173 -4.54 14.82 -23.54
C PHE A 173 -5.57 15.96 -23.63
N PRO A 174 -5.94 16.37 -24.86
CA PRO A 174 -6.85 17.49 -25.08
C PRO A 174 -8.27 17.24 -24.54
N GLU A 175 -8.62 16.00 -24.22
CA GLU A 175 -9.88 15.62 -23.61
C GLU A 175 -9.93 15.86 -22.10
N ILE A 176 -8.84 16.31 -21.47
CA ILE A 176 -8.83 16.70 -20.04
C ILE A 176 -8.92 18.22 -19.96
N ASP A 177 -9.92 18.74 -19.25
CA ASP A 177 -10.11 20.19 -19.07
C ASP A 177 -9.43 20.69 -17.79
N PHE A 178 -9.48 19.88 -16.73
CA PHE A 178 -9.00 20.24 -15.40
C PHE A 178 -8.23 19.10 -14.74
N VAL A 179 -7.24 19.46 -13.92
CA VAL A 179 -6.55 18.54 -13.02
C VAL A 179 -6.63 19.08 -11.61
N ILE A 180 -7.06 18.23 -10.67
CA ILE A 180 -7.02 18.50 -9.25
C ILE A 180 -5.77 17.81 -8.66
N GLN A 181 -4.93 18.61 -8.00
CA GLN A 181 -3.76 18.14 -7.25
C GLN A 181 -3.97 18.28 -5.74
N GLY A 182 -3.56 17.27 -4.99
CA GLY A 182 -3.77 17.19 -3.55
C GLY A 182 -5.10 16.56 -3.18
N GLU A 183 -5.75 17.09 -2.15
CA GLU A 183 -7.08 16.65 -1.71
C GLU A 183 -8.17 17.25 -2.61
N GLY A 184 -9.16 16.42 -2.98
CA GLY A 184 -10.13 16.77 -4.00
C GLY A 184 -11.37 17.49 -3.48
N GLU A 185 -11.63 17.41 -2.18
CA GLU A 185 -12.86 17.86 -1.53
C GLU A 185 -13.16 19.34 -1.79
N LEU A 186 -12.27 20.23 -1.34
CA LEU A 186 -12.41 21.68 -1.52
C LEU A 186 -12.35 22.12 -3.00
N PRO A 187 -11.34 21.72 -3.81
CA PRO A 187 -11.24 22.20 -5.18
C PRO A 187 -12.38 21.70 -6.06
N LEU A 188 -12.93 20.49 -5.82
CA LEU A 188 -14.08 20.00 -6.56
C LEU A 188 -15.33 20.83 -6.25
N VAL A 189 -15.59 21.14 -4.97
CA VAL A 189 -16.73 22.00 -4.59
C VAL A 189 -16.60 23.39 -5.21
N HIS A 190 -15.41 24.00 -5.17
CA HIS A 190 -15.18 25.31 -5.80
C HIS A 190 -15.34 25.26 -7.32
N LEU A 191 -14.85 24.19 -7.97
CA LEU A 191 -15.02 23.99 -9.40
C LEU A 191 -16.51 23.85 -9.78
N VAL A 192 -17.27 23.05 -9.02
CA VAL A 192 -18.71 22.90 -9.24
C VAL A 192 -19.44 24.23 -9.11
N LYS A 193 -19.20 24.99 -8.03
CA LYS A 193 -19.79 26.33 -7.83
C LYS A 193 -19.49 27.27 -8.98
N SER A 194 -18.25 27.26 -9.48
CA SER A 194 -17.87 28.15 -10.58
C SER A 194 -18.67 27.91 -11.86
N PHE A 195 -19.11 26.67 -12.14
CA PHE A 195 -20.00 26.38 -13.27
C PHE A 195 -21.45 26.81 -13.03
N GLU A 196 -21.87 26.95 -11.77
CA GLU A 196 -23.19 27.47 -11.44
C GLU A 196 -23.26 28.98 -11.66
N ASP A 197 -22.21 29.70 -11.28
CA ASP A 197 -22.14 31.16 -11.34
C ASP A 197 -21.90 31.69 -12.77
N SER A 198 -21.21 30.92 -13.62
CA SER A 198 -20.72 31.37 -14.93
C SER A 198 -21.62 31.00 -16.13
N GLN A 199 -22.87 30.60 -15.91
CA GLN A 199 -23.74 29.99 -16.94
C GLN A 199 -23.06 28.82 -17.70
N GLY A 200 -22.18 28.06 -17.03
CA GLY A 200 -21.49 26.89 -17.61
C GLY A 200 -20.13 27.16 -18.26
N HIS A 201 -19.59 28.38 -18.17
CA HIS A 201 -18.25 28.70 -18.65
C HIS A 201 -17.14 28.29 -17.66
N ALA A 202 -15.90 28.23 -18.15
CA ALA A 202 -14.74 27.90 -17.32
C ALA A 202 -14.58 28.91 -16.16
N PRO A 203 -13.99 28.51 -15.02
CA PRO A 203 -13.77 29.42 -13.91
C PRO A 203 -12.88 30.60 -14.34
N GLU A 204 -13.21 31.83 -13.96
CA GLU A 204 -12.35 32.99 -14.18
C GLU A 204 -11.33 33.20 -13.05
N ALA A 205 -11.64 32.69 -11.85
CA ALA A 205 -10.79 32.82 -10.67
C ALA A 205 -9.93 31.58 -10.40
N ALA A 206 -8.73 31.81 -9.86
CA ALA A 206 -7.79 30.78 -9.48
C ALA A 206 -8.30 29.96 -8.28
N ILE A 207 -8.59 28.67 -8.49
CA ILE A 207 -8.96 27.73 -7.43
C ILE A 207 -7.71 27.01 -6.92
N ARG A 208 -7.44 27.11 -5.61
CA ARG A 208 -6.34 26.39 -4.96
C ARG A 208 -6.45 24.89 -5.20
N GLY A 209 -5.40 24.28 -5.74
CA GLY A 209 -5.33 22.86 -6.07
C GLY A 209 -5.87 22.50 -7.46
N LEU A 210 -6.43 23.46 -8.20
CA LEU A 210 -6.91 23.28 -9.56
C LEU A 210 -5.88 23.76 -10.59
N ILE A 211 -5.66 22.95 -11.62
CA ILE A 211 -4.87 23.26 -12.80
C ILE A 211 -5.82 23.22 -14.00
N SER A 212 -5.94 24.34 -14.73
CA SER A 212 -6.67 24.42 -16.00
C SER A 212 -5.73 24.84 -17.13
N ARG A 213 -6.19 24.86 -18.38
CA ARG A 213 -5.37 25.37 -19.51
C ARG A 213 -5.21 26.89 -19.51
N HIS A 214 -6.17 27.60 -18.95
CA HIS A 214 -6.24 29.06 -19.00
C HIS A 214 -5.56 29.72 -17.80
N PHE A 215 -5.45 29.00 -16.68
CA PHE A 215 -4.76 29.48 -15.50
C PHE A 215 -4.15 28.30 -14.73
N HIS A 216 -2.96 28.53 -14.22
CA HIS A 216 -2.23 27.58 -13.42
C HIS A 216 -1.98 28.19 -12.05
N THR A 217 -2.44 27.51 -10.99
CA THR A 217 -1.97 27.80 -9.64
C THR A 217 -0.66 27.05 -9.42
N GLY A 218 0.38 27.74 -8.93
CA GLY A 218 1.74 27.19 -8.80
C GLY A 218 1.83 25.95 -7.90
N PRO A 219 2.96 25.24 -7.86
CA PRO A 219 3.11 24.01 -7.07
C PRO A 219 2.91 24.18 -5.54
N GLU A 220 3.00 25.39 -4.99
CA GLU A 220 2.77 25.67 -3.57
C GLU A 220 1.28 25.70 -3.16
N THR A 221 0.36 25.51 -4.10
CA THR A 221 -1.08 25.68 -3.89
C THR A 221 -1.85 24.36 -3.79
N VAL A 222 -1.25 23.25 -3.34
CA VAL A 222 -2.04 22.03 -3.07
C VAL A 222 -3.18 22.35 -2.10
N SER A 223 -4.35 21.78 -2.38
CA SER A 223 -5.52 21.92 -1.50
C SER A 223 -5.53 20.79 -0.48
N GLN A 224 -5.87 21.12 0.76
CA GLN A 224 -6.04 20.15 1.85
C GLN A 224 -7.06 20.66 2.86
N VAL A 225 -7.87 19.76 3.40
CA VAL A 225 -8.81 20.04 4.48
C VAL A 225 -8.04 20.19 5.79
N PRO A 226 -8.17 21.30 6.53
CA PRO A 226 -7.33 21.54 7.71
C PRO A 226 -7.54 20.49 8.82
N ASN A 227 -8.79 20.10 9.06
CA ASN A 227 -9.19 19.20 10.12
C ASN A 227 -9.95 17.99 9.57
N LEU A 228 -9.43 16.78 9.80
CA LEU A 228 -10.06 15.56 9.29
C LEU A 228 -11.35 15.19 10.03
N ASP A 229 -11.60 15.75 11.21
CA ASP A 229 -12.85 15.51 11.94
C ASP A 229 -14.07 16.18 11.27
N GLU A 230 -13.83 17.22 10.45
CA GLU A 230 -14.85 17.94 9.69
C GLU A 230 -15.25 17.24 8.39
N LEU A 231 -14.51 16.21 7.96
CA LEU A 231 -14.87 15.43 6.78
C LEU A 231 -16.13 14.62 7.08
N PRO A 232 -17.13 14.58 6.19
CA PRO A 232 -18.27 13.67 6.34
C PRO A 232 -17.83 12.22 6.19
N ILE A 233 -18.68 11.30 6.66
CA ILE A 233 -18.44 9.87 6.52
C ILE A 233 -18.60 9.48 5.04
N PRO A 234 -17.63 8.76 4.44
CA PRO A 234 -17.72 8.36 3.04
C PRO A 234 -19.00 7.59 2.69
N GLU A 235 -19.56 7.86 1.50
CA GLU A 235 -20.78 7.21 1.00
C GLU A 235 -20.46 6.20 -0.12
N TYR A 236 -20.71 4.92 0.13
CA TYR A 236 -20.46 3.81 -0.80
C TYR A 236 -21.71 3.23 -1.46
N ASP A 237 -22.85 3.92 -1.37
CA ASP A 237 -24.17 3.38 -1.75
C ASP A 237 -24.21 2.88 -3.20
N ASP A 238 -23.57 3.60 -4.14
CA ASP A 238 -23.57 3.23 -5.55
C ASP A 238 -22.76 1.95 -5.83
N TYR A 239 -21.67 1.71 -5.10
CA TYR A 239 -20.92 0.46 -5.20
C TYR A 239 -21.77 -0.72 -4.73
N PHE A 240 -22.45 -0.59 -3.59
CA PHE A 240 -23.29 -1.67 -3.05
C PHE A 240 -24.54 -1.92 -3.91
N LYS A 241 -25.16 -0.86 -4.46
CA LYS A 241 -26.24 -1.00 -5.44
C LYS A 241 -25.77 -1.72 -6.70
N HIS A 242 -24.59 -1.36 -7.21
CA HIS A 242 -24.01 -2.00 -8.39
C HIS A 242 -23.69 -3.48 -8.13
N LEU A 243 -23.09 -3.82 -6.99
CA LEU A 243 -22.82 -5.21 -6.61
C LEU A 243 -24.12 -6.02 -6.48
N LYS A 244 -25.16 -5.45 -5.86
CA LYS A 244 -26.49 -6.09 -5.73
C LYS A 244 -27.22 -6.29 -7.07
N SER A 245 -26.81 -5.58 -8.13
CA SER A 245 -27.40 -5.74 -9.46
C SER A 245 -26.89 -6.96 -10.22
N PHE A 246 -25.85 -7.62 -9.72
CA PHE A 246 -25.29 -8.82 -10.35
C PHE A 246 -26.11 -10.06 -10.01
N ALA A 247 -25.94 -11.11 -10.83
CA ALA A 247 -26.47 -12.42 -10.52
C ALA A 247 -25.85 -12.96 -9.20
N PRO A 248 -26.58 -13.73 -8.38
CA PRO A 248 -26.16 -14.15 -7.04
C PRO A 248 -24.75 -14.74 -6.98
N GLU A 249 -24.36 -15.56 -7.95
CA GLU A 249 -23.05 -16.20 -8.07
C GLU A 249 -21.88 -15.23 -8.29
N ASN A 250 -22.17 -13.99 -8.71
CA ASN A 250 -21.21 -12.92 -8.89
C ASN A 250 -21.20 -11.94 -7.71
N THR A 251 -22.02 -12.14 -6.68
CA THR A 251 -22.05 -11.28 -5.48
C THR A 251 -21.09 -11.81 -4.41
N PHE A 252 -20.58 -10.91 -3.56
CA PHE A 252 -19.65 -11.26 -2.48
C PHE A 252 -19.73 -10.23 -1.33
N LEU A 253 -19.13 -10.52 -0.18
CA LEU A 253 -19.00 -9.56 0.91
C LEU A 253 -17.73 -8.70 0.71
N PRO A 254 -17.87 -7.39 0.43
CA PRO A 254 -16.73 -6.50 0.25
C PRO A 254 -16.05 -6.14 1.58
N LYS A 255 -14.89 -5.47 1.49
CA LYS A 255 -14.26 -4.76 2.60
C LYS A 255 -14.58 -3.27 2.50
N ILE A 256 -14.92 -2.63 3.61
CA ILE A 256 -15.15 -1.18 3.65
C ILE A 256 -13.80 -0.46 3.82
N PRO A 257 -13.38 0.38 2.86
CA PRO A 257 -12.26 1.27 3.07
C PRO A 257 -12.64 2.39 4.05
N MET A 258 -11.73 2.68 4.95
CA MET A 258 -11.84 3.78 5.91
C MET A 258 -10.46 4.41 6.05
N GLU A 259 -10.37 5.69 6.37
CA GLU A 259 -9.10 6.34 6.70
C GLU A 259 -9.22 7.04 8.05
N ILE A 260 -8.17 7.01 8.86
CA ILE A 260 -8.11 7.78 10.11
C ILE A 260 -7.01 8.84 10.11
N SER A 261 -6.22 8.91 9.04
CA SER A 261 -5.13 9.87 8.88
C SER A 261 -4.75 10.06 7.41
N ARG A 262 -4.14 11.22 7.12
CA ARG A 262 -3.59 11.60 5.81
C ARG A 262 -2.15 12.07 5.96
N GLY A 263 -1.31 11.69 5.00
CA GLY A 263 0.13 11.96 5.01
C GLY A 263 0.94 10.89 5.76
N CYS A 264 2.17 11.22 6.14
CA CYS A 264 3.04 10.32 6.91
C CYS A 264 3.92 11.10 7.89
N TRP A 265 3.79 10.81 9.19
CA TRP A 265 4.54 11.49 10.24
C TRP A 265 6.06 11.24 10.18
N TRP A 266 6.53 10.24 9.41
CA TRP A 266 7.94 10.01 9.15
C TRP A 266 8.56 11.04 8.17
N ARG A 267 7.76 11.83 7.44
CA ARG A 267 8.27 12.85 6.49
C ARG A 267 8.87 14.11 7.12
N LYS A 268 9.10 14.13 8.43
CA LYS A 268 9.90 15.19 9.05
C LYS A 268 11.33 15.19 8.48
N LYS A 269 11.99 16.35 8.44
CA LYS A 269 13.42 16.43 8.08
C LYS A 269 14.21 15.61 9.11
N VAL A 270 14.94 14.60 8.65
CA VAL A 270 15.86 13.82 9.49
C VAL A 270 17.26 13.99 8.90
N GLY A 271 17.96 15.02 9.35
CA GLY A 271 19.32 15.33 8.91
C GLY A 271 19.43 15.77 7.43
N PRO A 272 20.62 15.61 6.82
CA PRO A 272 20.88 16.09 5.45
C PRO A 272 20.25 15.23 4.35
N LYS A 273 19.71 14.04 4.67
CA LYS A 273 19.24 13.04 3.69
C LYS A 273 17.79 13.23 3.20
N GLY A 274 17.22 14.42 3.37
CA GLY A 274 15.87 14.75 2.91
C GLY A 274 14.75 14.44 3.93
N ARG A 275 13.53 14.24 3.43
CA ARG A 275 12.30 14.09 4.22
C ARG A 275 11.69 12.69 4.06
N GLY A 276 11.62 11.90 5.12
CA GLY A 276 11.02 10.56 5.11
C GLY A 276 11.80 9.49 4.32
N CYS A 277 11.16 8.36 4.03
CA CYS A 277 11.79 7.24 3.31
C CYS A 277 12.23 7.64 1.91
N ALA A 278 13.47 7.32 1.53
CA ALA A 278 14.10 7.74 0.28
C ALA A 278 13.33 7.28 -0.98
N PHE A 279 12.69 6.11 -0.92
CA PHE A 279 11.98 5.50 -2.06
C PHE A 279 10.50 5.88 -2.17
N CYS A 280 9.91 6.49 -1.13
CA CYS A 280 8.47 6.65 -1.02
C CYS A 280 7.97 7.89 -1.79
N ASN A 281 6.92 7.72 -2.60
CA ASN A 281 6.22 8.82 -3.27
C ASN A 281 4.73 8.91 -2.87
N LEU A 282 4.31 8.21 -1.82
CA LEU A 282 2.90 8.13 -1.41
C LEU A 282 2.37 9.43 -0.77
N ASN A 283 3.18 10.48 -0.64
CA ASN A 283 2.84 11.69 0.13
C ASN A 283 2.98 12.97 -0.70
N LEU A 284 2.95 12.88 -2.02
CA LEU A 284 3.02 14.04 -2.91
C LEU A 284 1.75 14.90 -2.85
N GLN A 285 0.66 14.34 -2.33
CA GLN A 285 -0.68 14.94 -2.29
C GLN A 285 -0.90 15.80 -1.04
N TRP A 286 -0.03 15.72 -0.02
CA TRP A 286 -0.26 16.33 1.28
C TRP A 286 0.97 17.06 1.82
N HIS A 287 0.73 18.09 2.62
CA HIS A 287 1.72 18.64 3.54
C HIS A 287 1.47 18.15 4.96
N GLY A 288 2.55 17.65 5.59
CA GLY A 288 2.52 17.19 6.98
C GLY A 288 1.78 15.86 7.18
N TYR A 289 1.30 15.67 8.40
CA TYR A 289 0.52 14.52 8.84
C TYR A 289 -0.65 15.01 9.68
N ARG A 290 -1.85 14.52 9.39
CA ARG A 290 -3.09 14.84 10.12
C ARG A 290 -3.82 13.53 10.44
N ALA A 291 -4.45 13.47 11.60
CA ALA A 291 -5.24 12.32 12.02
C ALA A 291 -6.59 12.80 12.57
N LYS A 292 -7.61 11.95 12.40
CA LYS A 292 -8.92 12.08 13.05
C LYS A 292 -8.75 11.86 14.56
N SER A 293 -9.63 12.46 15.36
CA SER A 293 -9.74 12.09 16.76
C SER A 293 -10.24 10.65 16.91
N HIS A 294 -9.92 10.01 18.04
CA HIS A 294 -10.43 8.65 18.33
C HIS A 294 -11.95 8.60 18.31
N ASN A 295 -12.64 9.65 18.79
CA ASN A 295 -14.09 9.74 18.76
C ASN A 295 -14.63 9.76 17.33
N ARG A 296 -13.99 10.55 16.45
CA ARG A 296 -14.37 10.60 15.04
C ARG A 296 -14.19 9.24 14.35
N ALA A 297 -13.04 8.61 14.57
CA ALA A 297 -12.74 7.30 13.99
C ALA A 297 -13.75 6.23 14.42
N ILE A 298 -14.07 6.14 15.71
CA ILE A 298 -15.05 5.15 16.22
C ILE A 298 -16.45 5.43 15.68
N LYS A 299 -16.89 6.69 15.68
CA LYS A 299 -18.19 7.07 15.12
C LYS A 299 -18.32 6.66 13.66
N GLU A 300 -17.29 6.94 12.85
CA GLU A 300 -17.28 6.55 11.43
C GLU A 300 -17.27 5.03 11.23
N LEU A 301 -16.47 4.31 12.02
CA LEU A 301 -16.46 2.84 12.01
C LEU A 301 -17.87 2.29 12.29
N GLU A 302 -18.52 2.75 13.36
CA GLU A 302 -19.86 2.27 13.75
C GLU A 302 -20.94 2.60 12.72
N GLU A 303 -20.93 3.81 12.16
CA GLU A 303 -21.88 4.23 11.14
C GLU A 303 -21.69 3.45 9.82
N LEU A 304 -20.45 3.23 9.38
CA LEU A 304 -20.15 2.45 8.18
C LEU A 304 -20.59 0.99 8.35
N ILE A 305 -20.29 0.37 9.50
CA ILE A 305 -20.74 -1.00 9.80
C ILE A 305 -22.26 -1.06 9.81
N LYS A 306 -22.92 -0.14 10.52
CA LYS A 306 -24.38 -0.13 10.65
C LYS A 306 -25.06 0.05 9.28
N LYS A 307 -24.55 0.97 8.47
CA LYS A 307 -25.15 1.33 7.17
C LYS A 307 -24.99 0.20 6.14
N TYR A 308 -23.79 -0.37 6.03
CA TYR A 308 -23.48 -1.34 4.99
C TYR A 308 -23.61 -2.80 5.44
N GLN A 309 -23.75 -3.05 6.74
CA GLN A 309 -23.83 -4.38 7.35
C GLN A 309 -22.61 -5.26 7.01
N ILE A 310 -21.42 -4.62 7.00
CA ILE A 310 -20.13 -5.27 6.73
C ILE A 310 -19.23 -5.12 7.94
N LEU A 311 -18.61 -6.22 8.36
CA LEU A 311 -17.67 -6.29 9.49
C LEU A 311 -16.19 -6.26 9.07
N SER A 312 -15.90 -6.36 7.77
CA SER A 312 -14.54 -6.24 7.26
C SER A 312 -14.21 -4.81 6.87
N ILE A 313 -13.23 -4.22 7.54
CA ILE A 313 -12.78 -2.84 7.34
C ILE A 313 -11.31 -2.86 6.95
N SER A 314 -10.91 -1.98 6.06
CA SER A 314 -9.51 -1.80 5.69
C SER A 314 -9.13 -0.33 5.86
N PHE A 315 -8.20 -0.06 6.77
CA PHE A 315 -7.64 1.27 6.96
C PHE A 315 -6.71 1.59 5.78
N MET A 316 -7.02 2.66 5.04
CA MET A 316 -6.34 3.09 3.80
C MET A 316 -5.23 4.11 4.07
N ASP A 317 -4.91 4.34 5.34
CA ASP A 317 -3.84 5.19 5.81
C ASP A 317 -2.48 4.72 5.26
N ASN A 318 -1.65 5.66 4.79
CA ASN A 318 -0.23 5.36 4.48
C ASN A 318 0.52 4.81 5.69
N LEU A 319 0.10 5.23 6.89
CA LEU A 319 0.64 4.82 8.17
C LEU A 319 -0.29 5.29 9.29
N LEU A 320 -0.69 4.37 10.18
CA LEU A 320 -1.50 4.74 11.34
C LEU A 320 -0.80 5.74 12.28
N PRO A 321 -1.57 6.53 13.07
CA PRO A 321 -1.03 7.48 14.03
C PRO A 321 -0.02 6.87 15.00
N ALA A 322 1.07 7.57 15.32
CA ALA A 322 2.08 7.02 16.24
C ALA A 322 1.61 6.99 17.71
N LYS A 323 0.70 7.89 18.10
CA LYS A 323 0.25 8.08 19.48
C LYS A 323 -1.21 7.64 19.60
N GLY A 324 -1.55 7.01 20.72
CA GLY A 324 -2.93 6.69 21.07
C GLY A 324 -3.51 5.43 20.42
N LEU A 325 -2.76 4.68 19.61
CA LEU A 325 -3.28 3.47 18.95
C LEU A 325 -3.80 2.42 19.92
N GLU A 326 -3.08 2.15 21.00
CA GLU A 326 -3.54 1.18 22.01
C GLU A 326 -4.91 1.58 22.56
N GLN A 327 -5.07 2.86 22.93
CA GLN A 327 -6.35 3.39 23.40
C GLN A 327 -7.43 3.29 22.32
N LEU A 328 -7.10 3.60 21.06
CA LEU A 328 -8.04 3.51 19.95
C LEU A 328 -8.54 2.08 19.75
N PHE A 329 -7.63 1.11 19.67
CA PHE A 329 -8.00 -0.29 19.42
C PHE A 329 -8.67 -0.94 20.63
N ASN A 330 -8.29 -0.59 21.87
CA ASN A 330 -9.05 -0.99 23.05
C ASN A 330 -10.50 -0.47 23.02
N ARG A 331 -10.72 0.76 22.53
CA ARG A 331 -12.06 1.30 22.33
C ARG A 331 -12.81 0.63 21.20
N ILE A 332 -12.14 0.28 20.09
CA ILE A 332 -12.74 -0.50 18.99
C ILE A 332 -13.16 -1.89 19.49
N GLN A 333 -12.32 -2.57 20.26
CA GLN A 333 -12.67 -3.83 20.92
C GLN A 333 -13.90 -3.65 21.81
N GLY A 334 -13.97 -2.55 22.58
CA GLY A 334 -15.12 -2.20 23.41
C GLY A 334 -16.44 -1.96 22.67
N VAL A 335 -16.43 -1.82 21.33
CA VAL A 335 -17.65 -1.80 20.50
C VAL A 335 -18.33 -3.18 20.50
N GLY A 336 -17.61 -4.26 20.82
CA GLY A 336 -18.19 -5.59 20.99
C GLY A 336 -18.69 -6.21 19.67
N LYS A 337 -17.97 -6.00 18.57
CA LYS A 337 -18.29 -6.55 17.24
C LYS A 337 -17.16 -7.44 16.74
N ASP A 338 -17.51 -8.50 16.01
CA ASP A 338 -16.56 -9.44 15.41
C ASP A 338 -15.96 -8.86 14.11
N LEU A 339 -15.05 -7.91 14.27
CA LEU A 339 -14.44 -7.19 13.15
C LEU A 339 -13.33 -7.98 12.46
N HIS A 340 -13.16 -7.74 11.17
CA HIS A 340 -11.99 -8.18 10.41
C HIS A 340 -11.29 -6.95 9.84
N LEU A 341 -10.24 -6.51 10.52
CA LEU A 341 -9.50 -5.28 10.22
C LEU A 341 -8.18 -5.56 9.50
N PHE A 342 -7.77 -4.60 8.68
CA PHE A 342 -6.45 -4.50 8.05
C PHE A 342 -5.89 -3.08 8.18
N SER A 343 -4.58 -2.93 8.41
CA SER A 343 -3.89 -1.63 8.42
C SER A 343 -2.41 -1.70 8.09
N GLU A 344 -1.80 -0.55 7.80
CA GLU A 344 -0.34 -0.42 7.59
C GLU A 344 0.37 0.22 8.79
N LEU A 345 1.51 -0.37 9.18
CA LEU A 345 2.30 -0.01 10.36
C LEU A 345 3.79 0.15 10.06
N ARG A 346 4.52 0.68 11.04
CA ARG A 346 6.00 0.65 11.09
C ARG A 346 6.47 -0.45 12.03
N ALA A 347 7.70 -0.92 11.82
CA ALA A 347 8.30 -1.97 12.64
C ALA A 347 8.52 -1.59 14.11
N THR A 348 8.52 -0.30 14.44
CA THR A 348 8.67 0.18 15.82
C THR A 348 7.36 0.13 16.62
N THR A 349 6.30 -0.51 16.13
CA THR A 349 5.03 -0.65 16.86
C THR A 349 5.22 -1.61 18.04
N PRO A 350 4.96 -1.17 19.29
CA PRO A 350 5.08 -2.02 20.48
C PRO A 350 4.11 -3.22 20.47
N SER A 351 4.51 -4.32 21.13
CA SER A 351 3.70 -5.53 21.27
C SER A 351 2.35 -5.30 21.95
N GLY A 352 2.26 -4.39 22.94
CA GLY A 352 0.99 -4.02 23.57
C GLY A 352 -0.03 -3.43 22.59
N ILE A 353 0.43 -2.64 21.62
CA ILE A 353 -0.42 -2.13 20.54
C ILE A 353 -0.86 -3.28 19.62
N LEU A 354 0.02 -4.22 19.27
CA LEU A 354 -0.34 -5.37 18.45
C LEU A 354 -1.39 -6.26 19.13
N ALA A 355 -1.27 -6.47 20.44
CA ALA A 355 -2.25 -7.21 21.23
C ALA A 355 -3.61 -6.49 21.25
N ALA A 356 -3.63 -5.17 21.47
CA ALA A 356 -4.85 -4.37 21.40
C ALA A 356 -5.49 -4.42 19.99
N MET A 357 -4.67 -4.35 18.94
CA MET A 357 -5.13 -4.48 17.55
C MET A 357 -5.76 -5.85 17.30
N GLY A 358 -5.10 -6.94 17.72
CA GLY A 358 -5.62 -8.30 17.57
C GLY A 358 -6.92 -8.51 18.36
N GLY A 359 -6.99 -8.01 19.60
CA GLY A 359 -8.21 -8.01 20.42
C GLY A 359 -9.37 -7.22 19.80
N ALA A 360 -9.07 -6.21 18.98
CA ALA A 360 -10.06 -5.44 18.23
C ALA A 360 -10.47 -6.07 16.88
N GLY A 361 -9.95 -7.26 16.54
CA GLY A 361 -10.25 -7.94 15.28
C GLY A 361 -9.30 -7.60 14.12
N MET A 362 -8.10 -7.06 14.38
CA MET A 362 -7.06 -6.92 13.36
C MET A 362 -6.50 -8.30 12.99
N CYS A 363 -6.84 -8.78 11.80
CA CYS A 363 -6.39 -10.09 11.32
C CYS A 363 -5.06 -10.00 10.59
N GLU A 364 -4.78 -8.87 9.93
CA GLU A 364 -3.57 -8.67 9.14
C GLU A 364 -3.05 -7.23 9.27
N VAL A 365 -1.74 -7.08 9.37
CA VAL A 365 -1.04 -5.80 9.28
C VAL A 365 0.04 -5.87 8.22
N GLN A 366 0.11 -4.84 7.38
CA GLN A 366 1.26 -4.65 6.50
C GLN A 366 2.31 -3.81 7.24
N VAL A 367 3.51 -4.35 7.44
CA VAL A 367 4.60 -3.66 8.10
C VAL A 367 5.66 -3.28 7.08
N GLY A 368 6.04 -1.99 7.06
CA GLY A 368 7.16 -1.52 6.25
C GLY A 368 8.50 -2.00 6.82
N ILE A 369 8.87 -3.26 6.53
CA ILE A 369 10.15 -3.90 6.90
C ILE A 369 11.26 -3.39 5.98
N GLU A 370 11.07 -3.52 4.67
CA GLU A 370 11.92 -3.05 3.55
C GLU A 370 13.31 -3.67 3.44
N SER A 371 13.96 -3.99 4.55
CA SER A 371 15.30 -4.58 4.57
C SER A 371 15.59 -5.26 5.91
N LEU A 372 16.43 -6.29 5.87
CA LEU A 372 17.01 -6.93 7.07
C LEU A 372 18.47 -6.53 7.28
N SER A 373 18.90 -5.42 6.68
CA SER A 373 20.21 -4.82 6.84
C SER A 373 20.07 -3.43 7.43
N SER A 374 20.65 -3.21 8.60
CA SER A 374 20.68 -1.87 9.21
C SER A 374 21.45 -0.87 8.37
N MET A 375 22.47 -1.33 7.63
CA MET A 375 23.19 -0.51 6.66
C MET A 375 22.25 0.00 5.56
N LEU A 376 21.46 -0.88 4.97
CA LEU A 376 20.51 -0.52 3.93
C LEU A 376 19.35 0.31 4.46
N LEU A 377 18.81 0.01 5.64
CA LEU A 377 17.76 0.82 6.28
C LEU A 377 18.19 2.27 6.49
N ARG A 378 19.48 2.53 6.77
CA ARG A 378 20.05 3.88 6.82
C ARG A 378 20.13 4.54 5.44
N LYS A 379 20.42 3.80 4.37
CA LYS A 379 20.42 4.29 2.99
C LYS A 379 18.99 4.61 2.51
N LEU A 380 18.02 3.80 2.91
CA LEU A 380 16.58 4.00 2.65
C LEU A 380 15.97 5.13 3.47
N ASN A 381 16.70 5.67 4.46
CA ASN A 381 16.19 6.59 5.47
C ASN A 381 14.91 6.05 6.15
N LYS A 382 14.91 4.75 6.47
CA LYS A 382 13.72 4.09 7.02
C LYS A 382 13.48 4.46 8.48
N GLY A 383 14.56 4.70 9.24
CA GLY A 383 14.50 5.01 10.67
C GLY A 383 14.17 3.82 11.56
N THR A 384 14.59 2.63 11.13
CA THR A 384 14.52 1.37 11.86
C THR A 384 15.85 0.64 11.68
N THR A 385 16.12 -0.35 12.51
CA THR A 385 17.25 -1.27 12.38
C THR A 385 16.76 -2.70 12.11
N ALA A 386 17.68 -3.63 11.86
CA ALA A 386 17.33 -5.03 11.63
C ALA A 386 16.71 -5.64 12.89
N ILE A 387 17.18 -5.30 14.10
CA ILE A 387 16.57 -5.82 15.34
C ILE A 387 15.14 -5.29 15.56
N ASP A 388 14.82 -4.05 15.16
CA ASP A 388 13.44 -3.55 15.19
C ASP A 388 12.53 -4.39 14.29
N ASN A 389 13.02 -4.72 13.09
CA ASN A 389 12.31 -5.55 12.13
C ASN A 389 12.17 -7.01 12.62
N MET A 390 13.17 -7.56 13.30
CA MET A 390 13.06 -8.88 13.95
C MET A 390 12.06 -8.90 15.09
N GLU A 391 12.05 -7.87 15.92
CA GLU A 391 11.14 -7.77 17.06
C GLU A 391 9.67 -7.73 16.63
N ILE A 392 9.31 -6.92 15.62
CA ILE A 392 7.92 -6.88 15.13
C ILE A 392 7.51 -8.19 14.46
N MET A 393 8.40 -8.81 13.66
CA MET A 393 8.13 -10.08 13.00
C MET A 393 7.87 -11.19 14.01
N LYS A 394 8.72 -11.28 15.04
CA LYS A 394 8.50 -12.16 16.19
C LYS A 394 7.16 -11.86 16.85
N ASN A 395 6.90 -10.62 17.23
CA ASN A 395 5.70 -10.27 18.00
C ASN A 395 4.40 -10.62 17.26
N CYS A 396 4.40 -10.55 15.92
CA CYS A 396 3.26 -10.95 15.09
C CYS A 396 3.04 -12.48 14.98
N GLU A 397 3.98 -13.33 15.42
CA GLU A 397 3.73 -14.77 15.59
C GLU A 397 3.05 -15.10 16.92
N ALA A 398 2.98 -14.15 17.86
CA ALA A 398 2.37 -14.41 19.15
C ALA A 398 0.84 -14.67 19.02
N PRO A 399 0.29 -15.65 19.76
CA PRO A 399 -1.15 -15.90 19.77
C PRO A 399 -1.97 -14.64 20.03
N GLY A 400 -3.01 -14.43 19.24
CA GLY A 400 -3.90 -13.27 19.36
C GLY A 400 -3.35 -11.97 18.75
N CYS A 401 -2.13 -11.94 18.20
CA CYS A 401 -1.62 -10.81 17.43
C CYS A 401 -1.98 -10.92 15.93
N PRO A 402 -2.03 -9.80 15.19
CA PRO A 402 -2.32 -9.80 13.76
C PRO A 402 -1.19 -10.47 12.96
N ASN A 403 -1.57 -11.14 11.86
CA ASN A 403 -0.61 -11.68 10.91
C ASN A 403 0.15 -10.55 10.21
N LEU A 404 1.48 -10.69 10.11
CA LEU A 404 2.32 -9.73 9.40
C LEU A 404 2.42 -10.07 7.92
N THR A 405 2.22 -9.08 7.06
CA THR A 405 2.72 -9.05 5.69
C THR A 405 3.73 -7.92 5.53
N GLY A 406 4.71 -8.09 4.65
CA GLY A 406 5.75 -7.08 4.46
C GLY A 406 6.61 -7.35 3.24
N ASN A 407 7.26 -6.31 2.76
CA ASN A 407 8.14 -6.35 1.59
C ASN A 407 9.61 -6.23 1.99
N LEU A 408 10.48 -6.83 1.18
CA LEU A 408 11.92 -6.62 1.21
C LEU A 408 12.36 -6.04 -0.14
N ILE A 409 12.90 -4.82 -0.14
CA ILE A 409 13.33 -4.11 -1.34
C ILE A 409 14.65 -4.69 -1.81
N LEU A 410 14.66 -5.20 -3.04
CA LEU A 410 15.82 -5.81 -3.68
C LEU A 410 16.40 -4.88 -4.74
N GLY A 411 17.72 -4.75 -4.77
CA GLY A 411 18.43 -3.98 -5.80
C GLY A 411 18.22 -2.47 -5.67
N PHE A 412 18.21 -1.95 -4.45
CA PHE A 412 18.21 -0.51 -4.21
C PHE A 412 19.47 0.12 -4.83
N PRO A 413 19.39 1.27 -5.55
CA PRO A 413 20.48 1.74 -6.41
C PRO A 413 21.83 1.90 -5.71
N SER A 414 21.83 2.38 -4.46
CA SER A 414 23.02 2.61 -3.65
C SER A 414 23.37 1.45 -2.70
N SER A 415 22.71 0.30 -2.83
CA SER A 415 23.06 -0.87 -2.01
C SER A 415 24.34 -1.55 -2.51
N ASP A 416 25.06 -2.22 -1.63
CA ASP A 416 26.35 -2.87 -1.90
C ASP A 416 26.42 -4.30 -1.33
N GLU A 417 27.57 -4.98 -1.48
CA GLU A 417 27.78 -6.33 -0.98
C GLU A 417 27.66 -6.45 0.54
N GLN A 418 27.96 -5.38 1.30
CA GLN A 418 27.83 -5.39 2.76
C GLN A 418 26.36 -5.42 3.18
N ASP A 419 25.51 -4.64 2.51
CA ASP A 419 24.06 -4.69 2.75
C ASP A 419 23.49 -6.09 2.45
N VAL A 420 23.97 -6.73 1.37
CA VAL A 420 23.56 -8.08 0.97
C VAL A 420 24.03 -9.11 2.01
N ALA A 421 25.29 -9.02 2.45
CA ALA A 421 25.85 -9.93 3.45
C ALA A 421 25.11 -9.83 4.79
N GLU A 422 24.85 -8.60 5.27
CA GLU A 422 24.07 -8.37 6.49
C GLU A 422 22.63 -8.90 6.35
N THR A 423 22.00 -8.69 5.19
CA THR A 423 20.65 -9.23 4.90
C THR A 423 20.65 -10.76 4.95
N LEU A 424 21.62 -11.43 4.35
CA LEU A 424 21.74 -12.90 4.37
C LEU A 424 21.98 -13.42 5.78
N ALA A 425 22.87 -12.80 6.54
CA ALA A 425 23.14 -13.18 7.93
C ALA A 425 21.87 -13.05 8.80
N CYS A 426 21.11 -11.97 8.65
CA CYS A 426 19.86 -11.80 9.40
C CYS A 426 18.75 -12.77 8.94
N LEU A 427 18.73 -13.17 7.67
CA LEU A 427 17.72 -14.11 7.15
C LEU A 427 17.77 -15.47 7.86
N GLU A 428 18.93 -15.94 8.32
CA GLU A 428 19.05 -17.21 9.05
C GLU A 428 18.19 -17.24 10.32
N PHE A 429 17.93 -16.07 10.94
CA PHE A 429 17.09 -15.94 12.14
C PHE A 429 15.59 -15.80 11.86
N THR A 430 15.20 -15.60 10.60
CA THR A 430 13.80 -15.29 10.23
C THR A 430 12.91 -16.49 9.96
N PHE A 431 13.49 -17.68 9.80
CA PHE A 431 12.77 -18.89 9.40
C PHE A 431 11.55 -19.23 10.28
N PRO A 432 11.56 -18.95 11.60
CA PRO A 432 10.38 -19.16 12.42
C PRO A 432 9.19 -18.21 12.15
N PHE A 433 9.40 -17.13 11.40
CA PHE A 433 8.43 -16.04 11.21
C PHE A 433 7.82 -16.06 9.80
N ARG A 434 6.65 -15.42 9.62
CA ARG A 434 5.98 -15.28 8.33
C ARG A 434 6.92 -14.68 7.27
N PRO A 435 7.04 -15.32 6.09
CA PRO A 435 7.97 -14.88 5.05
C PRO A 435 7.58 -13.56 4.41
N LEU A 436 8.58 -12.70 4.19
CA LEU A 436 8.42 -11.44 3.48
C LEU A 436 8.43 -11.64 1.96
N LYS A 437 7.81 -10.70 1.25
CA LYS A 437 7.83 -10.66 -0.22
C LYS A 437 9.02 -9.86 -0.73
N GLY A 438 9.94 -10.52 -1.41
CA GLY A 438 11.01 -9.83 -2.14
C GLY A 438 10.47 -9.06 -3.34
N ILE A 439 10.59 -7.74 -3.33
CA ILE A 439 10.15 -6.86 -4.43
C ILE A 439 11.35 -6.15 -5.08
N PRO A 440 11.42 -6.06 -6.41
CA PRO A 440 12.45 -5.25 -7.04
C PRO A 440 12.19 -3.76 -6.73
N PHE A 441 13.27 -3.01 -6.48
CA PHE A 441 13.18 -1.56 -6.37
C PHE A 441 12.56 -0.95 -7.64
N TRP A 442 11.57 -0.10 -7.44
CA TRP A 442 11.03 0.77 -8.48
C TRP A 442 11.23 2.23 -8.06
N LEU A 443 11.57 3.08 -9.02
CA LEU A 443 11.80 4.49 -8.76
C LEU A 443 10.47 5.24 -8.87
N GLY A 444 9.98 5.77 -7.75
CA GLY A 444 8.79 6.62 -7.74
C GLY A 444 9.11 8.06 -8.10
N TYR A 445 8.33 8.66 -9.00
CA TYR A 445 8.35 10.11 -9.25
C TYR A 445 8.18 10.86 -7.92
N GLY A 446 8.99 11.89 -7.68
CA GLY A 446 8.94 12.70 -6.46
C GLY A 446 9.37 11.99 -5.16
N SER A 447 9.94 10.78 -5.25
CA SER A 447 10.63 10.16 -4.12
C SER A 447 11.98 10.84 -3.83
N GLY A 448 12.55 10.66 -2.64
CA GLY A 448 13.88 11.21 -2.32
C GLY A 448 14.99 10.74 -3.26
N VAL A 449 14.91 9.50 -3.77
CA VAL A 449 15.83 8.99 -4.80
C VAL A 449 15.62 9.69 -6.14
N PHE A 450 14.38 10.04 -6.48
CA PHE A 450 14.08 10.80 -7.70
C PHE A 450 14.55 12.25 -7.61
N GLU A 451 14.40 12.89 -6.43
CA GLU A 451 14.80 14.28 -6.20
C GLU A 451 16.33 14.45 -6.10
N MET A 452 17.05 13.42 -5.63
CA MET A 452 18.51 13.45 -5.43
C MET A 452 19.20 12.27 -6.11
N PRO A 453 19.09 12.09 -7.45
CA PRO A 453 19.54 10.88 -8.13
C PRO A 453 21.04 10.60 -7.96
N ASP A 454 21.88 11.63 -8.00
CA ASP A 454 23.34 11.50 -7.91
C ASP A 454 23.76 10.91 -6.55
N ALA A 455 23.07 11.27 -5.47
CA ALA A 455 23.33 10.74 -4.13
C ALA A 455 23.10 9.22 -4.01
N TYR A 456 22.38 8.62 -4.96
CA TYR A 456 22.11 7.19 -5.02
C TYR A 456 22.78 6.51 -6.22
N GLY A 457 23.73 7.16 -6.90
CA GLY A 457 24.46 6.60 -8.04
C GLY A 457 23.64 6.49 -9.33
N ILE A 458 22.55 7.26 -9.44
CA ILE A 458 21.70 7.31 -10.63
C ILE A 458 22.21 8.39 -11.58
N LYS A 459 22.58 8.00 -12.81
CA LYS A 459 23.14 8.93 -13.81
C LYS A 459 22.09 9.65 -14.65
N ARG A 460 20.94 9.01 -14.89
CA ARG A 460 19.90 9.54 -15.77
C ARG A 460 18.53 9.03 -15.38
N LEU A 461 17.58 9.96 -15.24
CA LEU A 461 16.16 9.69 -15.02
C LEU A 461 15.38 9.64 -16.33
N ARG A 462 14.32 8.83 -16.37
CA ARG A 462 13.36 8.74 -17.47
C ARG A 462 12.07 8.09 -16.98
N ASN A 463 10.99 8.18 -17.76
CA ASN A 463 9.85 7.29 -17.57
C ASN A 463 10.31 5.82 -17.66
N HIS A 464 9.67 4.93 -16.89
CA HIS A 464 10.05 3.52 -16.90
C HIS A 464 10.03 2.95 -18.33
N PRO A 465 11.06 2.19 -18.77
CA PRO A 465 11.18 1.76 -20.16
C PRO A 465 9.97 0.97 -20.69
N TYR A 466 9.22 0.31 -19.81
CA TYR A 466 8.04 -0.45 -20.21
C TYR A 466 6.94 0.40 -20.83
N TYR A 467 6.84 1.68 -20.47
CA TYR A 467 5.86 2.57 -21.07
C TYR A 467 6.08 2.80 -22.57
N ALA A 468 7.31 2.62 -23.08
CA ALA A 468 7.60 2.72 -24.52
C ALA A 468 6.98 1.59 -25.35
N HIS A 469 6.53 0.49 -24.72
CA HIS A 469 5.73 -0.52 -25.40
C HIS A 469 4.28 -0.06 -25.58
N PHE A 470 3.75 0.74 -24.65
CA PHE A 470 2.33 1.08 -24.57
C PHE A 470 2.00 2.38 -25.29
N PHE A 471 2.82 3.40 -25.08
CA PHE A 471 2.57 4.74 -25.59
C PHE A 471 3.37 5.01 -26.87
N PRO A 472 2.79 5.74 -27.85
CA PRO A 472 3.55 6.31 -28.95
C PRO A 472 4.67 7.24 -28.45
N PRO A 473 5.81 7.34 -29.15
CA PRO A 473 6.96 8.12 -28.68
C PRO A 473 6.65 9.60 -28.44
N GLU A 474 5.84 10.21 -29.29
CA GLU A 474 5.40 11.60 -29.21
C GLU A 474 4.55 11.87 -27.97
N VAL A 475 3.65 10.95 -27.63
CA VAL A 475 2.87 11.03 -26.39
C VAL A 475 3.78 10.83 -25.17
N LEU A 476 4.60 9.76 -25.18
CA LEU A 476 5.45 9.43 -24.03
C LEU A 476 6.47 10.52 -23.69
N ARG A 477 6.97 11.27 -24.68
CA ARG A 477 7.87 12.42 -24.48
C ARG A 477 7.21 13.54 -23.68
N GLY A 478 5.91 13.76 -23.86
CA GLY A 478 5.15 14.78 -23.14
C GLY A 478 4.77 14.41 -21.71
N LEU A 479 4.78 13.11 -21.38
CA LEU A 479 4.29 12.59 -20.11
C LEU A 479 5.34 12.55 -18.98
N ARG A 480 4.87 12.78 -17.76
CA ARG A 480 5.56 12.47 -16.51
C ARG A 480 4.72 11.44 -15.76
N LEU A 481 5.28 10.24 -15.57
CA LEU A 481 4.54 9.09 -15.05
C LEU A 481 4.99 8.72 -13.63
N MET A 482 4.12 8.07 -12.85
CA MET A 482 4.44 7.75 -11.46
C MET A 482 5.65 6.80 -11.33
N VAL A 483 5.74 5.80 -12.21
CA VAL A 483 6.86 4.85 -12.22
C VAL A 483 7.95 5.35 -13.17
N GLN A 484 9.10 5.65 -12.59
CA GLN A 484 10.29 6.10 -13.31
C GLN A 484 11.25 4.93 -13.53
N GLY A 485 12.13 5.09 -14.49
CA GLY A 485 13.29 4.26 -14.74
C GLY A 485 14.55 5.10 -14.69
N TYR A 486 15.69 4.41 -14.62
CA TYR A 486 16.97 5.08 -14.52
C TYR A 486 18.09 4.32 -15.24
N GLN A 487 19.26 4.94 -15.30
CA GLN A 487 20.53 4.33 -15.71
C GLN A 487 21.54 4.42 -14.56
N GLY A 488 22.30 3.34 -14.36
CA GLY A 488 23.29 3.19 -13.28
C GLY A 488 23.02 1.95 -12.43
N GLY A 489 24.01 1.09 -12.21
CA GLY A 489 23.98 0.01 -11.21
C GLY A 489 23.03 -1.18 -11.45
N ILE A 490 21.99 -1.10 -12.31
CA ILE A 490 20.91 -2.12 -12.38
C ILE A 490 21.42 -3.57 -12.58
N ARG A 491 22.37 -3.80 -13.50
CA ARG A 491 22.91 -5.16 -13.74
C ARG A 491 23.71 -5.68 -12.55
N TYR A 492 24.50 -4.80 -11.94
CA TYR A 492 25.27 -5.08 -10.74
C TYR A 492 24.34 -5.40 -9.57
N GLN A 493 23.31 -4.57 -9.33
CA GLN A 493 22.29 -4.80 -8.32
C GLN A 493 21.57 -6.14 -8.49
N ASN A 494 21.16 -6.48 -9.72
CA ASN A 494 20.53 -7.78 -9.98
C ASN A 494 21.44 -8.97 -9.68
N ARG A 495 22.75 -8.83 -9.85
CA ARG A 495 23.74 -9.87 -9.57
C ARG A 495 23.92 -10.07 -8.07
N ILE A 496 24.22 -9.00 -7.32
CA ILE A 496 24.52 -9.11 -5.89
C ILE A 496 23.29 -9.52 -5.05
N TRP A 497 22.08 -9.16 -5.48
CA TRP A 497 20.84 -9.52 -4.77
C TRP A 497 20.26 -10.90 -5.16
N LYS A 498 20.90 -11.64 -6.08
CA LYS A 498 20.43 -12.97 -6.49
C LYS A 498 20.38 -13.97 -5.31
N PRO A 499 21.41 -14.09 -4.46
CA PRO A 499 21.38 -15.03 -3.32
C PRO A 499 20.24 -14.74 -2.34
N VAL A 500 19.94 -13.46 -2.08
CA VAL A 500 18.81 -13.07 -1.21
C VAL A 500 17.47 -13.55 -1.80
N LYS A 501 17.28 -13.46 -3.12
CA LYS A 501 16.06 -13.97 -3.78
C LYS A 501 15.89 -15.48 -3.60
N GLU A 502 17.00 -16.21 -3.64
CA GLU A 502 17.02 -17.66 -3.46
C GLU A 502 16.68 -18.02 -2.00
N LYS A 503 17.32 -17.36 -1.03
CA LYS A 503 17.05 -17.56 0.41
C LYS A 503 15.60 -17.18 0.80
N LEU A 504 15.02 -16.15 0.20
CA LEU A 504 13.60 -15.80 0.38
C LEU A 504 12.64 -16.90 -0.14
N LYS A 505 13.04 -17.66 -1.18
CA LYS A 505 12.25 -18.80 -1.66
C LYS A 505 12.36 -19.97 -0.69
N GLU A 506 13.56 -20.25 -0.20
CA GLU A 506 13.82 -21.25 0.84
C GLU A 506 13.00 -20.99 2.09
N TRP A 507 13.12 -19.79 2.68
CA TRP A 507 12.37 -19.38 3.87
C TRP A 507 10.86 -19.60 3.70
N ARG A 508 10.29 -19.14 2.58
CA ARG A 508 8.86 -19.32 2.30
C ARG A 508 8.45 -20.78 2.19
N ASN A 509 9.23 -21.60 1.50
CA ASN A 509 8.94 -23.04 1.38
C ASN A 509 8.99 -23.71 2.75
N THR A 510 10.02 -23.41 3.56
CA THR A 510 10.16 -23.96 4.90
C THR A 510 9.00 -23.57 5.82
N TYR A 511 8.64 -22.28 5.82
CA TYR A 511 7.53 -21.79 6.63
C TYR A 511 6.20 -22.44 6.24
N MET A 512 5.94 -22.59 4.93
CA MET A 512 4.73 -23.22 4.42
C MET A 512 4.64 -24.70 4.80
N GLU A 513 5.73 -25.46 4.70
CA GLU A 513 5.73 -26.88 5.06
C GLU A 513 5.47 -27.08 6.57
N LEU A 514 6.12 -26.28 7.42
CA LEU A 514 5.91 -26.33 8.86
C LEU A 514 4.51 -25.87 9.30
N HIS A 515 3.76 -25.17 8.46
CA HIS A 515 2.38 -24.75 8.72
C HIS A 515 1.33 -25.53 7.89
N ARG A 516 1.75 -26.59 7.21
CA ARG A 516 0.84 -27.41 6.39
C ARG A 516 -0.25 -28.10 7.22
N VAL A 517 0.05 -28.45 8.47
CA VAL A 517 -0.90 -29.08 9.39
C VAL A 517 -1.83 -28.02 10.02
N PRO A 518 -3.16 -28.19 9.95
CA PRO A 518 -4.10 -27.28 10.61
C PRO A 518 -3.80 -27.11 12.10
N GLY A 519 -3.84 -25.87 12.60
CA GLY A 519 -3.58 -25.57 14.01
C GLY A 519 -2.11 -25.65 14.43
N ALA A 520 -1.17 -25.72 13.46
CA ALA A 520 0.25 -25.55 13.72
C ALA A 520 0.50 -24.27 14.53
N GLY A 521 1.08 -24.44 15.72
CA GLY A 521 1.56 -23.32 16.54
C GLY A 521 2.86 -22.73 15.99
N PRO A 522 3.36 -21.65 16.64
CA PRO A 522 4.58 -20.98 16.21
C PRO A 522 5.76 -21.95 16.07
N ILE A 523 6.58 -21.75 15.03
CA ILE A 523 7.76 -22.61 14.74
C ILE A 523 8.76 -22.56 15.90
N LEU A 524 8.95 -21.38 16.49
CA LEU A 524 9.80 -21.18 17.66
C LEU A 524 8.94 -20.66 18.81
N SER A 525 8.69 -21.51 19.80
CA SER A 525 7.79 -21.22 20.91
C SER A 525 8.43 -21.51 22.27
N TYR A 526 7.89 -20.92 23.33
CA TYR A 526 8.26 -21.25 24.69
C TYR A 526 7.04 -21.50 25.60
N GLN A 527 7.27 -22.31 26.62
CA GLN A 527 6.38 -22.53 27.77
C GLN A 527 7.12 -22.14 29.04
N ASP A 528 6.45 -21.39 29.90
CA ASP A 528 7.04 -20.84 31.11
C ASP A 528 6.49 -21.53 32.36
N GLY A 529 7.32 -22.35 33.00
CA GLY A 529 7.03 -23.05 34.25
C GLY A 529 7.40 -22.26 35.51
N ARG A 530 7.64 -20.95 35.40
CA ARG A 530 8.13 -20.03 36.46
C ARG A 530 9.56 -20.28 36.93
N ASP A 531 9.90 -21.50 37.32
CA ASP A 531 11.26 -21.85 37.76
C ASP A 531 12.14 -22.34 36.60
N PHE A 532 11.50 -22.85 35.55
CA PHE A 532 12.12 -23.28 34.31
C PHE A 532 11.29 -22.81 33.12
N MET A 533 11.89 -22.81 31.93
CA MET A 533 11.17 -22.65 30.68
C MET A 533 11.62 -23.69 29.67
N ILE A 534 10.70 -24.09 28.81
CA ILE A 534 10.94 -25.00 27.70
C ILE A 534 10.79 -24.20 26.42
N ILE A 535 11.83 -24.14 25.60
CA ILE A 535 11.79 -23.56 24.26
C ILE A 535 11.75 -24.72 23.26
N ARG A 536 10.79 -24.71 22.35
CA ARG A 536 10.61 -25.71 21.31
C ARG A 536 10.82 -25.06 19.95
N GLN A 537 11.68 -25.66 19.13
CA GLN A 537 11.94 -25.27 17.75
C GLN A 537 11.53 -26.43 16.84
N ARG A 538 10.61 -26.15 15.94
CA ARG A 538 10.12 -27.12 14.96
C ARG A 538 11.01 -27.14 13.72
N HIS A 539 11.34 -28.32 13.23
CA HIS A 539 12.20 -28.52 12.05
C HIS A 539 11.52 -29.38 10.99
N ILE A 540 12.00 -29.27 9.76
CA ILE A 540 11.59 -30.12 8.64
C ILE A 540 12.43 -31.40 8.68
N ASP A 541 11.79 -32.56 8.59
CA ASP A 541 12.43 -33.88 8.48
C ASP A 541 13.39 -34.26 9.63
N ASP A 542 13.39 -33.52 10.74
CA ASP A 542 14.16 -33.80 11.96
C ASP A 542 13.25 -33.77 13.20
N TYR A 543 13.75 -34.27 14.33
CA TYR A 543 13.07 -34.17 15.62
C TYR A 543 13.03 -32.71 16.09
N ASP A 544 11.89 -32.29 16.64
CA ASP A 544 11.75 -30.98 17.27
C ASP A 544 12.82 -30.79 18.34
N MET A 545 13.59 -29.71 18.22
CA MET A 545 14.61 -29.36 19.20
C MET A 545 13.94 -28.76 20.44
N THR A 546 14.35 -29.25 21.61
CA THR A 546 13.86 -28.76 22.89
C THR A 546 15.01 -28.25 23.74
N HIS A 547 14.90 -27.02 24.23
CA HIS A 547 15.86 -26.40 25.12
C HIS A 547 15.20 -26.08 26.45
N ARG A 548 15.92 -26.28 27.54
CA ARG A 548 15.44 -25.97 28.89
C ARG A 548 16.33 -24.91 29.53
N LEU A 549 15.73 -23.82 30.00
CA LEU A 549 16.43 -22.79 30.77
C LEU A 549 15.88 -22.77 32.20
N HIS A 550 16.73 -22.50 33.18
CA HIS A 550 16.41 -22.53 34.60
C HIS A 550 16.89 -21.25 35.30
N GLY A 551 16.17 -20.81 36.35
CA GLY A 551 16.63 -19.72 37.21
C GLY A 551 16.99 -18.46 36.43
N THR A 552 18.25 -18.00 36.54
CA THR A 552 18.70 -16.75 35.91
C THR A 552 18.69 -16.78 34.38
N SER A 553 19.07 -17.89 33.73
CA SER A 553 19.11 -17.95 32.26
C SER A 553 17.72 -17.76 31.65
N ARG A 554 16.69 -18.36 32.27
CA ARG A 554 15.28 -18.08 31.96
C ARG A 554 14.94 -16.59 32.13
N ARG A 555 15.27 -16.00 33.28
CA ARG A 555 14.93 -14.59 33.57
C ARG A 555 15.58 -13.62 32.58
N ILE A 556 16.84 -13.86 32.18
CA ILE A 556 17.52 -13.07 31.15
C ILE A 556 16.81 -13.23 29.81
N TYR A 557 16.50 -14.47 29.40
CA TYR A 557 15.82 -14.73 28.12
C TYR A 557 14.44 -14.04 28.03
N LEU A 558 13.67 -14.06 29.13
CA LEU A 558 12.38 -13.37 29.23
C LEU A 558 12.54 -11.83 29.25
N PHE A 559 13.59 -11.31 29.90
CA PHE A 559 13.87 -9.86 29.89
C PHE A 559 14.17 -9.32 28.49
N CYS A 560 14.80 -10.16 27.65
CA CYS A 560 15.08 -9.86 26.25
C CYS A 560 13.90 -10.16 25.30
N GLN A 561 12.68 -10.32 25.79
CA GLN A 561 11.48 -10.45 24.93
C GLN A 561 11.25 -9.23 24.03
N THR A 562 11.72 -8.08 24.49
CA THR A 562 11.91 -6.85 23.72
C THR A 562 13.41 -6.62 23.62
N GLN A 563 13.90 -5.92 22.59
CA GLN A 563 15.35 -5.73 22.45
C GLN A 563 15.96 -5.07 23.72
N ARG A 564 17.08 -5.61 24.21
CA ARG A 564 17.83 -5.08 25.36
C ARG A 564 19.31 -4.98 25.04
N SER A 565 19.92 -3.87 25.40
CA SER A 565 21.38 -3.72 25.35
C SER A 565 22.06 -4.49 26.49
N MET A 566 23.31 -4.92 26.28
CA MET A 566 24.12 -5.56 27.33
C MET A 566 24.13 -4.77 28.65
N PRO A 567 24.33 -3.43 28.67
CA PRO A 567 24.26 -2.65 29.91
C PRO A 567 22.91 -2.74 30.62
N GLN A 568 21.79 -2.76 29.87
CA GLN A 568 20.46 -2.94 30.47
C GLN A 568 20.28 -4.32 31.09
N ILE A 569 20.84 -5.36 30.47
CA ILE A 569 20.80 -6.73 30.98
C ILE A 569 21.61 -6.81 32.28
N LEU A 570 22.86 -6.33 32.29
CA LEU A 570 23.72 -6.34 33.47
C LEU A 570 23.13 -5.53 34.63
N SER A 571 22.55 -4.36 34.33
CA SER A 571 21.85 -3.53 35.34
C SER A 571 20.65 -4.25 35.96
N ARG A 572 19.91 -5.05 35.18
CA ARG A 572 18.76 -5.84 35.68
C ARG A 572 19.19 -7.05 36.50
N PHE A 573 20.38 -7.60 36.22
CA PHE A 573 20.91 -8.83 36.82
C PHE A 573 22.31 -8.62 37.43
N PRO A 574 22.46 -7.73 38.44
CA PRO A 574 23.77 -7.28 38.94
C PRO A 574 24.62 -8.38 39.60
N GLY A 575 24.02 -9.53 39.95
CA GLY A 575 24.75 -10.69 40.50
C GLY A 575 25.57 -11.48 39.47
N PHE A 576 25.54 -11.08 38.20
CA PHE A 576 26.28 -11.72 37.11
C PHE A 576 27.03 -10.66 36.31
N GLY A 577 28.35 -10.80 36.21
CA GLY A 577 29.14 -9.96 35.33
C GLY A 577 29.02 -10.38 33.86
N GLU A 578 29.56 -9.54 32.98
CA GLU A 578 29.55 -9.75 31.53
C GLU A 578 30.22 -11.08 31.13
N GLU A 579 31.22 -11.52 31.89
CA GLU A 579 31.93 -12.78 31.71
C GLU A 579 31.03 -14.02 31.85
N LYS A 580 29.88 -13.88 32.52
CA LYS A 580 28.86 -14.94 32.64
C LYS A 580 27.69 -14.74 31.69
N VAL A 581 27.25 -13.50 31.50
CA VAL A 581 26.08 -13.18 30.67
C VAL A 581 26.40 -13.30 29.18
N GLY A 582 27.55 -12.80 28.74
CA GLY A 582 27.99 -12.82 27.34
C GLY A 582 28.02 -14.22 26.73
N PRO A 583 28.70 -15.22 27.34
CA PRO A 583 28.71 -16.58 26.82
C PRO A 583 27.32 -17.22 26.73
N PHE A 584 26.43 -16.93 27.68
CA PHE A 584 25.04 -17.40 27.62
C PHE A 584 24.29 -16.80 26.43
N LEU A 585 24.38 -15.48 26.24
CA LEU A 585 23.72 -14.80 25.12
C LEU A 585 24.26 -15.28 23.77
N ASN A 586 25.59 -15.41 23.63
CA ASN A 586 26.22 -15.91 22.42
C ASN A 586 25.78 -17.35 22.11
N MET A 587 25.75 -18.24 23.11
CA MET A 587 25.22 -19.59 22.94
C MET A 587 23.75 -19.59 22.46
N MET A 588 22.92 -18.66 22.94
CA MET A 588 21.53 -18.57 22.49
C MET A 588 21.42 -18.03 21.05
N VAL A 589 22.33 -17.12 20.65
CA VAL A 589 22.43 -16.63 19.27
C VAL A 589 22.90 -17.74 18.33
N ASP A 590 23.92 -18.51 18.69
CA ASP A 590 24.45 -19.63 17.90
C ASP A 590 23.38 -20.72 17.66
N LYS A 591 22.45 -20.87 18.62
CA LYS A 591 21.31 -21.79 18.52
C LYS A 591 20.09 -21.20 17.80
N HIS A 592 20.19 -19.98 17.27
CA HIS A 592 19.09 -19.23 16.67
C HIS A 592 17.87 -19.06 17.61
N LEU A 593 18.10 -19.03 18.92
CA LEU A 593 17.06 -18.76 19.95
C LEU A 593 17.02 -17.29 20.33
N MET A 594 18.08 -16.55 20.04
CA MET A 594 18.20 -15.10 20.17
C MET A 594 18.78 -14.51 18.90
N PHE A 595 18.46 -13.25 18.63
CA PHE A 595 19.11 -12.42 17.63
C PHE A 595 19.88 -11.31 18.32
N ASN A 596 21.03 -10.92 17.78
CA ASN A 596 21.77 -9.77 18.24
C ASN A 596 22.09 -8.79 17.11
N GLU A 597 22.15 -7.51 17.47
CA GLU A 597 22.63 -6.44 16.60
C GLU A 597 23.53 -5.53 17.44
N GLY A 598 24.84 -5.61 17.21
CA GLY A 598 25.83 -5.02 18.12
C GLY A 598 25.66 -5.58 19.54
N GLU A 599 25.53 -4.70 20.52
CA GLU A 599 25.32 -5.07 21.94
C GLU A 599 23.85 -5.29 22.33
N LYS A 600 22.93 -5.26 21.37
CA LYS A 600 21.51 -5.48 21.63
C LYS A 600 21.12 -6.93 21.35
N TYR A 601 20.28 -7.48 22.22
CA TYR A 601 19.83 -8.86 22.18
C TYR A 601 18.30 -8.93 22.24
N LEU A 602 17.74 -9.87 21.48
CA LEU A 602 16.30 -10.14 21.39
C LEU A 602 16.08 -11.65 21.43
N SER A 603 15.25 -12.14 22.35
CA SER A 603 14.77 -13.53 22.31
C SER A 603 13.76 -13.73 21.20
N LEU A 604 13.85 -14.84 20.47
CA LEU A 604 13.05 -15.08 19.25
C LEU A 604 11.82 -15.96 19.48
N ALA A 605 11.76 -16.73 20.57
CA ALA A 605 10.60 -17.56 20.86
C ALA A 605 9.40 -16.72 21.33
N VAL A 606 8.20 -17.11 20.87
CA VAL A 606 6.91 -16.56 21.33
C VAL A 606 6.19 -17.54 22.25
N LEU A 607 5.19 -17.08 22.99
CA LEU A 607 4.42 -17.97 23.87
C LEU A 607 3.68 -19.04 23.02
N ALA A 608 3.74 -20.31 23.45
CA ALA A 608 3.15 -21.41 22.69
C ALA A 608 1.61 -21.29 22.58
N ARG A 609 0.93 -20.97 23.70
CA ARG A 609 -0.51 -20.70 23.84
C ARG A 609 -0.77 -19.87 25.08
#